data_AF-A0A2Z6UT95-F1
#
_entry.id   AF-A0A2Z6UT95-F1
#
_cell.length_a   1.000
_cell.length_b   1.000
_cell.length_c   1.000
_cell.angle_alpha   90.00
_cell.angle_beta   90.00
_cell.angle_gamma   90.00
#
_symmetry.space_group_name_H-M   'P 1'
#
loop_
_entity.id
_entity.type
_entity.pdbx_description
1 polymer ?
#
loop_
_entity_poly.entity_id
_entity_poly.type
_entity_poly.pdbx_seq_one_letter_code
_entity_poly.pdbx_strand_id
1 'polypeptide(L)'
;MSKGKQCYGNLTLYWQLDRPRNICLFSQTDKRPIYCWSKRLQGNYEGSFVLFESNKYSIVDIESKEVLMTETISVTWVFQESRQRRRWRLF
;
A
#
# COMPACT_ATOMS: atom_id res chain seq x y z
N MET A 1 10.89 18.61 -13.90
CA MET A 1 9.98 18.11 -12.85
C MET A 1 9.50 16.72 -13.26
N SER A 2 10.08 15.63 -12.77
CA SER A 2 9.55 14.28 -13.05
C SER A 2 8.50 13.92 -12.00
N LYS A 3 7.27 14.42 -12.19
CA LYS A 3 6.10 13.89 -11.50
C LYS A 3 5.62 12.67 -12.29
N GLY A 4 5.40 11.54 -11.61
CA GLY A 4 4.69 10.40 -12.19
C GLY A 4 5.56 9.24 -12.66
N LYS A 5 6.31 8.58 -11.76
CA LYS A 5 6.62 7.17 -12.00
C LYS A 5 5.61 6.34 -11.23
N GLN A 6 5.06 5.33 -11.87
CA GLN A 6 4.25 4.31 -11.22
C GLN A 6 5.20 3.45 -10.36
N CYS A 7 4.93 3.33 -9.07
CA CYS A 7 5.62 2.38 -8.20
C CYS A 7 4.89 1.04 -8.29
N TYR A 8 5.54 0.07 -8.93
CA TYR A 8 5.03 -1.29 -9.02
C TYR A 8 5.58 -2.09 -7.85
N GLY A 9 4.71 -2.80 -7.16
CA GLY A 9 5.09 -3.63 -6.04
C GLY A 9 4.16 -4.82 -5.89
N ASN A 10 4.56 -5.74 -5.00
CA ASN A 10 3.72 -6.83 -4.56
C ASN A 10 3.34 -6.58 -3.11
N LEU A 11 2.05 -6.73 -2.79
CA LEU A 11 1.53 -6.71 -1.44
C LEU A 11 1.29 -8.15 -1.01
N THR A 12 1.94 -8.53 0.08
CA THR A 12 1.66 -9.76 0.80
C THR A 12 1.11 -9.39 2.17
N LEU A 13 -0.07 -9.91 2.48
CA LEU A 13 -0.77 -9.64 3.72
C LEU A 13 -1.21 -10.96 4.35
N TYR A 14 -0.94 -11.10 5.65
CA TYR A 14 -1.36 -12.23 6.47
C TYR A 14 -2.09 -11.68 7.68
N TRP A 15 -3.19 -12.33 8.06
CA TRP A 15 -3.96 -11.94 9.24
C TRP A 15 -4.51 -13.18 9.94
N GLN A 16 -4.77 -13.01 11.24
CA GLN A 16 -5.39 -14.01 12.11
C GLN A 16 -6.29 -13.31 13.12
N LEU A 17 -7.41 -13.93 13.48
CA LEU A 17 -8.43 -13.44 14.40
C LEU A 17 -8.73 -14.50 15.46
N ASP A 18 -9.36 -14.07 16.56
CA ASP A 18 -9.79 -14.93 17.66
C ASP A 18 -11.10 -15.68 17.36
N ARG A 19 -11.93 -15.14 16.45
CA ARG A 19 -13.22 -15.71 16.04
C ARG A 19 -13.43 -15.60 14.53
N PRO A 20 -14.17 -16.55 13.90
CA PRO A 20 -14.44 -16.47 12.48
C PRO A 20 -15.25 -15.22 12.16
N ARG A 21 -14.75 -14.38 11.25
CA ARG A 21 -15.42 -13.13 10.83
C ARG A 21 -15.48 -13.03 9.32
N ASN A 22 -16.38 -12.18 8.84
CA ASN A 22 -16.44 -11.75 7.45
C ASN A 22 -15.68 -10.42 7.36
N ILE A 23 -14.54 -10.41 6.69
CA ILE A 23 -13.66 -9.24 6.65
C ILE A 23 -13.20 -8.96 5.22
N CYS A 24 -12.95 -7.70 4.91
CA CYS A 24 -12.46 -7.28 3.60
C CYS A 24 -11.24 -6.36 3.73
N LEU A 25 -10.30 -6.53 2.80
CA LEU A 25 -9.16 -5.66 2.57
C LEU A 25 -9.59 -4.48 1.68
N PHE A 26 -9.32 -3.27 2.12
CA PHE A 26 -9.55 -2.03 1.39
C PHE A 26 -8.23 -1.26 1.21
N SER A 27 -8.15 -0.45 0.15
CA SER A 27 -7.21 0.66 0.09
C SER A 27 -7.95 1.98 0.34
N GLN A 28 -7.22 3.03 0.70
CA GLN A 28 -7.79 4.37 0.86
C GLN A 28 -8.33 4.92 -0.47
N THR A 29 -7.73 4.52 -1.59
CA THR A 29 -8.02 5.04 -2.93
C THR A 29 -9.15 4.28 -3.63
N ASP A 30 -9.35 3.01 -3.30
CA ASP A 30 -10.36 2.17 -3.95
C ASP A 30 -11.67 2.18 -3.19
N LYS A 31 -12.77 2.50 -3.90
CA LYS A 31 -14.12 2.47 -3.33
C LYS A 31 -14.65 1.05 -3.12
N ARG A 32 -14.00 0.04 -3.72
CA ARG A 32 -14.40 -1.36 -3.66
C ARG A 32 -13.37 -2.14 -2.84
N PRO A 33 -13.79 -3.20 -2.13
CA PRO A 33 -12.84 -4.07 -1.46
C PRO A 33 -11.92 -4.70 -2.51
N ILE A 34 -10.63 -4.78 -2.17
CA ILE A 34 -9.62 -5.47 -2.97
C ILE A 34 -9.87 -6.97 -2.91
N TYR A 35 -10.13 -7.47 -1.70
CA TYR A 35 -10.37 -8.88 -1.43
C TYR A 35 -11.22 -9.05 -0.17
N CYS A 36 -12.02 -10.10 -0.11
CA CYS A 36 -12.84 -10.41 1.04
C CYS A 36 -12.69 -11.88 1.44
N TRP A 37 -12.67 -12.13 2.75
CA TRP A 37 -12.73 -13.46 3.33
C TRP A 37 -14.05 -13.63 4.07
N SER A 38 -14.68 -14.81 3.90
CA SER A 38 -15.94 -15.12 4.56
C SER A 38 -15.79 -16.20 5.62
N LYS A 39 -16.22 -15.90 6.84
CA LYS A 39 -16.21 -16.78 8.03
C LYS A 39 -14.86 -17.47 8.23
N ARG A 40 -13.78 -16.69 8.21
CA ARG A 40 -12.41 -17.20 8.36
C ARG A 40 -11.78 -16.71 9.66
N LEU A 41 -10.94 -17.57 10.25
CA LEU A 41 -10.09 -17.27 11.41
C LEU A 41 -8.73 -16.71 11.01
N GLN A 42 -8.29 -17.01 9.80
CA GLN A 42 -7.03 -16.53 9.25
C GLN A 42 -7.16 -16.44 7.73
N GLY A 43 -6.28 -15.66 7.11
CA GLY A 43 -6.22 -15.54 5.68
C GLY A 43 -4.94 -14.87 5.22
N ASN A 44 -4.66 -15.06 3.95
CA ASN A 44 -3.59 -14.38 3.26
C ASN A 44 -4.09 -13.77 1.95
N TYR A 45 -3.42 -12.72 1.52
CA TYR A 45 -3.60 -12.10 0.22
C TYR A 45 -2.23 -11.81 -0.38
N GLU A 46 -2.06 -12.18 -1.64
CA GLU A 46 -0.91 -11.82 -2.45
C GLU A 46 -1.42 -11.19 -3.74
N GLY A 47 -0.97 -9.98 -4.04
CA GLY A 47 -1.36 -9.29 -5.25
C GLY A 47 -0.40 -8.18 -5.62
N SER A 48 -0.28 -7.92 -6.91
CA SER A 48 0.48 -6.78 -7.41
C SER A 48 -0.34 -5.49 -7.30
N PHE A 49 0.33 -4.39 -7.01
CA PHE A 49 -0.28 -3.06 -6.95
C PHE A 49 0.55 -2.04 -7.71
N VAL A 50 -0.10 -0.93 -8.07
CA VAL A 50 0.54 0.25 -8.62
C VAL A 50 0.20 1.44 -7.72
N LEU A 51 1.22 2.00 -7.08
CA LEU A 51 1.08 3.21 -6.26
C LEU A 51 1.69 4.41 -6.97
N PHE A 52 0.95 5.51 -6.95
CA PHE A 52 1.45 6.84 -7.37
C PHE A 52 1.96 7.65 -6.17
N GLU A 53 1.39 7.38 -5.01
CA GLU A 53 1.66 8.03 -3.72
C GLU A 53 1.46 7.02 -2.59
N SER A 54 1.85 7.40 -1.38
CA SER A 54 1.63 6.59 -0.19
C SER A 54 0.15 6.30 -0.01
N ASN A 55 -0.21 5.04 0.28
CA ASN A 55 -1.59 4.60 0.39
C ASN A 55 -1.79 3.79 1.67
N LYS A 56 -2.96 3.95 2.29
CA LYS A 56 -3.35 3.19 3.48
C LYS A 56 -4.18 1.98 3.06
N TYR A 57 -3.93 0.87 3.73
CA TYR A 57 -4.69 -0.36 3.58
C TYR A 57 -5.32 -0.72 4.91
N SER A 58 -6.56 -1.21 4.88
CA SER A 58 -7.28 -1.58 6.09
C SER A 58 -8.00 -2.90 5.94
N ILE A 59 -8.09 -3.63 7.04
CA ILE A 59 -8.97 -4.80 7.18
C ILE A 59 -10.20 -4.34 7.95
N VAL A 60 -11.36 -4.52 7.35
CA VAL A 60 -12.64 -4.10 7.92
C VAL A 60 -13.56 -5.30 8.06
N ASP A 61 -14.13 -5.49 9.25
CA ASP A 61 -15.23 -6.42 9.47
C ASP A 61 -16.49 -5.85 8.80
N ILE A 62 -17.08 -6.60 7.88
CA ILE A 62 -18.23 -6.08 7.11
C ILE A 62 -19.56 -6.17 7.87
N GLU A 63 -19.63 -7.00 8.91
CA GLU A 63 -20.82 -7.13 9.74
C GLU A 63 -20.88 -6.01 10.78
N SER A 64 -19.78 -5.81 11.53
CA SER A 64 -19.70 -4.77 12.56
C SER A 64 -19.29 -3.40 12.01
N LYS A 65 -18.75 -3.34 10.78
CA LYS A 65 -18.11 -2.15 10.18
C LYS A 65 -16.88 -1.66 10.95
N GLU A 66 -16.30 -2.51 11.79
CA GLU A 66 -15.13 -2.20 12.59
C GLU A 66 -13.86 -2.32 11.76
N VAL A 67 -12.96 -1.35 11.91
CA VAL A 67 -11.61 -1.41 11.32
C VAL A 67 -10.72 -2.22 12.26
N LEU A 68 -10.34 -3.42 11.84
CA LEU A 68 -9.54 -4.35 12.64
C LEU A 68 -8.04 -4.06 12.57
N MET A 69 -7.57 -3.53 11.44
CA MET A 69 -6.17 -3.19 11.20
C MET A 69 -6.08 -2.07 10.16
N THR A 70 -5.06 -1.21 10.27
CA THR A 70 -4.70 -0.25 9.23
C THR A 70 -3.18 -0.12 9.13
N GLU A 71 -2.65 -0.22 7.93
CA GLU A 71 -1.23 -0.08 7.63
C GLU A 71 -1.00 0.89 6.47
N THR A 72 0.15 1.57 6.46
CA THR A 72 0.48 2.56 5.42
C THR A 72 1.70 2.12 4.62
N ILE A 73 1.54 1.99 3.30
CA ILE A 73 2.67 1.76 2.39
C ILE A 73 3.13 3.12 1.86
N SER A 74 4.36 3.49 2.18
CA SER A 74 4.93 4.79 1.81
C SER A 74 5.73 4.73 0.52
N VAL A 75 5.52 5.69 -0.39
CA VAL A 75 6.33 5.89 -1.60
C VAL A 75 7.22 7.11 -1.43
N THR A 76 8.54 6.93 -1.47
CA THR A 76 9.52 8.02 -1.36
C THR A 76 10.27 8.24 -2.67
N TRP A 77 10.19 9.45 -3.22
CA TRP A 77 10.92 9.85 -4.41
C TRP A 77 12.33 10.31 -4.06
N VAL A 78 13.35 9.52 -4.42
CA VAL A 78 14.74 9.95 -4.29
C VAL A 78 15.14 10.71 -5.55
N PHE A 79 15.34 12.03 -5.43
CA PHE A 79 15.94 12.83 -6.49
C PHE A 79 17.46 12.60 -6.51
N GLN A 80 17.99 12.05 -7.60
CA GLN A 80 19.42 12.12 -7.89
C GLN A 80 19.71 13.51 -8.47
N GLU A 81 20.31 14.40 -7.67
CA GLU A 81 20.92 15.60 -8.22
C GLU A 81 22.10 15.18 -9.11
N SER A 82 22.01 15.47 -10.41
CA SER A 82 23.14 15.32 -11.30
C SER A 82 24.22 16.32 -10.88
N ARG A 83 25.25 15.83 -10.19
CA ARG A 83 26.41 16.63 -9.77
C ARG A 83 27.03 17.27 -11.01
N GLN A 84 26.67 18.52 -11.33
CA GLN A 84 27.33 19.28 -12.39
C GLN A 84 28.82 19.34 -12.04
N ARG A 85 29.66 18.75 -12.90
CA ARG A 85 31.12 18.84 -12.77
C ARG A 85 31.51 20.32 -12.87
N ARG A 86 31.84 20.95 -11.74
CA ARG A 86 32.44 22.29 -11.72
C ARG A 86 33.77 22.20 -12.48
N ARG A 87 33.83 22.74 -13.70
CA ARG A 87 35.11 22.99 -14.38
C ARG A 87 35.64 24.31 -13.83
N TRP A 88 36.75 24.24 -13.10
CA TRP A 88 37.51 25.43 -12.73
C TRP A 88 37.89 26.18 -14.01
N ARG A 89 37.54 27.46 -14.10
CA ARG A 89 38.19 28.38 -15.05
C ARG A 89 39.27 29.12 -14.27
N LEU A 90 40.50 29.06 -14.78
CA LEU A 90 41.61 29.89 -14.34
C LEU A 90 41.43 31.26 -15.01
N PHE A 91 41.51 32.33 -14.22
CA PHE A 91 41.60 33.71 -14.71
C PHE A 91 43.07 34.11 -14.83
#